data_AF-A0A5M9WYY5-F1
#
_entry.id   AF-A0A5M9WYY5-F1
#
_cell.length_a   1.000
_cell.length_b   1.000
_cell.length_c   1.000
_cell.angle_alpha   90.00
_cell.angle_beta   90.00
_cell.angle_gamma   90.00
#
_symmetry.space_group_name_H-M   'P 1'
#
loop_
_entity.id
_entity.type
_entity.pdbx_description
1 polymer ?
#
loop_
_entity_poly.entity_id
_entity_poly.type
_entity_poly.pdbx_seq_one_letter_code
_entity_poly.pdbx_strand_id
1 'polypeptide(L)'
;MINKEVLERDRHFIKSWLDTYFDSPHRDILMSHPAKMEEEDYGVPSDMQVGEVDEEGWVRWRMLDSGVTVDQIDELIASYIRPGSDTYSSSFSLPPLYMAYLSSRYVLNVYLRYEGVMIELPNLPSDYPLRELRNLWSSWESLIKAGYIPFASYEDHAGPVCWDTTTCNPNDDNDYAVVWFDHDILTEDRPASREQIEHHAQPLFQSFREMLMRSPSSTRS
;
A
#
# COMPACT_ATOMS: atom_id res chain seq x y z
N MET A 1 2.99 -7.16 19.49
CA MET A 1 1.87 -8.05 19.14
C MET A 1 0.65 -7.19 18.90
N ILE A 2 0.03 -7.32 17.73
CA ILE A 2 -1.21 -6.60 17.39
C ILE A 2 -2.37 -7.13 18.20
N ASN A 3 -3.23 -6.22 18.65
CA ASN A 3 -4.49 -6.58 19.29
C ASN A 3 -5.41 -7.21 18.23
N LYS A 4 -5.75 -8.50 18.43
CA LYS A 4 -6.63 -9.26 17.52
C LYS A 4 -7.99 -8.59 17.32
N GLU A 5 -8.56 -7.98 18.36
CA GLU A 5 -9.85 -7.29 18.27
C GLU A 5 -9.77 -6.05 17.36
N VAL A 6 -8.67 -5.31 17.45
CA VAL A 6 -8.41 -4.14 16.58
C VAL A 6 -8.26 -4.58 15.13
N LEU A 7 -7.49 -5.64 14.88
CA LEU A 7 -7.30 -6.16 13.53
C LEU A 7 -8.61 -6.66 12.91
N GLU A 8 -9.44 -7.39 13.65
CA GLU A 8 -10.73 -7.87 13.13
C GLU A 8 -11.72 -6.74 12.86
N ARG A 9 -11.75 -5.71 13.72
CA ARG A 9 -12.51 -4.48 13.48
C ARG A 9 -12.05 -3.79 12.20
N ASP A 10 -10.74 -3.62 12.05
CA ASP A 10 -10.16 -2.94 10.89
C ASP A 10 -10.34 -3.76 9.61
N ARG A 11 -10.31 -5.10 9.67
CA ARG A 11 -10.65 -5.98 8.53
C ARG A 11 -12.10 -5.77 8.08
N HIS A 12 -13.05 -5.71 9.03
CA HIS A 12 -14.45 -5.41 8.69
C HIS A 12 -14.58 -4.03 8.05
N PHE A 13 -13.90 -3.03 8.59
CA PHE A 13 -13.87 -1.68 8.01
C PHE A 13 -13.33 -1.69 6.58
N ILE A 14 -12.16 -2.31 6.35
CA ILE A 14 -11.53 -2.38 5.01
C ILE A 14 -12.44 -3.09 4.01
N LYS A 15 -13.07 -4.21 4.39
CA LYS A 15 -14.01 -4.91 3.51
C LYS A 15 -15.16 -3.99 3.08
N SER A 16 -15.79 -3.32 4.04
CA SER A 16 -16.87 -2.37 3.76
C SER A 16 -16.40 -1.17 2.93
N TRP A 17 -15.19 -0.68 3.19
CA TRP A 17 -14.60 0.44 2.46
C TRP A 17 -14.31 0.07 1.00
N LEU A 18 -13.70 -1.10 0.75
CA LEU A 18 -13.44 -1.62 -0.60
C LEU A 18 -14.73 -1.89 -1.37
N ASP A 19 -15.72 -2.51 -0.72
CA ASP A 19 -17.02 -2.76 -1.34
C ASP A 19 -17.67 -1.43 -1.78
N THR A 20 -17.56 -0.37 -0.97
CA THR A 20 -18.05 0.98 -1.31
C THR A 20 -17.22 1.62 -2.42
N TYR A 21 -15.90 1.47 -2.39
CA TYR A 21 -14.97 2.03 -3.38
C TYR A 21 -15.27 1.52 -4.80
N PHE A 22 -15.48 0.21 -4.94
CA PHE A 22 -15.79 -0.42 -6.22
C PHE A 22 -17.27 -0.37 -6.60
N ASP A 23 -18.17 -0.03 -5.68
CA ASP A 23 -19.57 0.29 -5.98
C ASP A 23 -19.73 1.75 -6.45
N SER A 24 -18.93 2.14 -7.44
CA SER A 24 -18.93 3.48 -8.02
C SER A 24 -19.37 3.46 -9.49
N PRO A 25 -19.78 4.60 -10.07
CA PRO A 25 -20.10 4.70 -11.50
C PRO A 25 -18.97 4.28 -12.43
N HIS A 26 -17.72 4.24 -11.93
CA HIS A 26 -16.52 3.86 -12.68
C HIS A 26 -16.12 2.40 -12.44
N ARG A 27 -16.98 1.58 -11.82
CA ARG A 27 -16.71 0.18 -11.51
C ARG A 27 -16.15 -0.60 -12.68
N ASP A 28 -16.74 -0.47 -13.87
CA ASP A 28 -16.30 -1.22 -15.05
C ASP A 28 -14.87 -0.88 -15.48
N ILE A 29 -14.40 0.34 -15.20
CA ILE A 29 -13.04 0.79 -15.47
C ILE A 29 -12.12 0.31 -14.34
N LEU A 30 -12.51 0.53 -13.09
CA LEU A 30 -11.71 0.15 -11.92
C LEU A 30 -11.54 -1.36 -11.79
N MET A 31 -12.55 -2.13 -12.18
CA MET A 31 -12.57 -3.59 -12.16
C MET A 31 -12.24 -4.22 -13.52
N SER A 32 -11.48 -3.52 -14.36
CA SER A 32 -10.85 -4.05 -15.57
C SER A 32 -9.34 -3.83 -15.47
N HIS A 33 -8.56 -4.85 -15.76
CA HIS A 33 -7.10 -4.80 -15.68
C HIS A 33 -6.52 -5.85 -16.64
N PRO A 34 -5.29 -5.68 -17.16
CA PRO A 34 -4.60 -6.72 -17.94
C PRO A 34 -4.69 -8.10 -17.29
N ALA A 35 -5.09 -9.10 -18.06
CA ALA A 35 -5.10 -10.49 -17.65
C ALA A 35 -3.66 -10.97 -17.45
N LYS A 36 -3.45 -11.78 -16.41
CA LYS A 36 -2.18 -12.48 -16.26
C LYS A 36 -2.11 -13.62 -17.27
N MET A 37 -1.09 -13.62 -18.14
CA MET A 37 -0.92 -14.61 -19.20
C MET A 37 0.12 -15.68 -18.84
N GLU A 38 1.22 -15.26 -18.22
CA GLU A 38 2.29 -16.15 -17.74
C GLU A 38 2.49 -16.02 -16.22
N GLU A 39 3.22 -16.97 -15.61
CA GLU A 39 3.41 -17.04 -14.15
C GLU A 39 4.15 -15.81 -13.59
N GLU A 40 5.08 -15.24 -14.34
CA GLU A 40 5.89 -14.11 -13.91
C GLU A 40 5.17 -12.75 -14.11
N ASP A 41 4.12 -12.72 -14.93
CA ASP A 41 3.44 -11.50 -15.33
C ASP A 41 2.71 -10.81 -14.16
N TYR A 42 2.53 -9.50 -14.34
CA TYR A 42 1.53 -8.72 -13.61
C TYR A 42 0.17 -8.85 -14.30
N GLY A 43 -0.90 -8.67 -13.53
CA GLY A 43 -2.26 -8.74 -14.05
C GLY A 43 -3.20 -9.54 -13.16
N VAL A 44 -4.41 -9.75 -13.68
CA VAL A 44 -5.49 -10.47 -12.98
C VAL A 44 -5.23 -11.98 -13.03
N PRO A 45 -5.03 -12.65 -11.88
CA PRO A 45 -4.94 -14.11 -11.82
C PRO A 45 -6.27 -14.78 -12.21
N SER A 46 -6.20 -15.99 -12.76
CA SER A 46 -7.36 -16.67 -13.38
C SER A 46 -8.57 -16.85 -12.45
N ASP A 47 -8.37 -17.03 -11.14
CA ASP A 47 -9.45 -17.20 -10.16
C ASP A 47 -10.18 -15.88 -9.81
N MET A 48 -9.52 -14.74 -10.08
CA MET A 48 -10.08 -13.40 -9.95
C MET A 48 -10.76 -12.92 -11.24
N GLN A 49 -10.51 -13.54 -12.39
CA GLN A 49 -11.09 -13.15 -13.68
C GLN A 49 -12.60 -13.40 -13.74
N VAL A 50 -13.31 -12.52 -14.45
CA VAL A 50 -14.75 -12.59 -14.71
C VAL A 50 -14.99 -12.38 -16.20
N GLY A 51 -15.43 -13.43 -16.89
CA GLY A 51 -15.68 -13.40 -18.33
C GLY A 51 -14.42 -13.77 -19.12
N GLU A 52 -14.38 -13.33 -20.37
CA GLU A 52 -13.29 -13.61 -21.32
C GLU A 52 -12.31 -12.44 -21.38
N VAL A 53 -11.04 -12.76 -21.67
CA VAL A 53 -10.01 -11.77 -21.98
C VAL A 53 -10.31 -11.19 -23.36
N ASP A 54 -10.30 -9.87 -23.48
CA ASP A 54 -10.53 -9.19 -24.75
C ASP A 54 -9.31 -9.21 -25.68
N GLU A 55 -9.47 -8.65 -26.88
CA GLU A 55 -8.42 -8.61 -27.92
C GLU A 55 -7.19 -7.80 -27.49
N GLU A 56 -7.32 -6.91 -26.50
CA GLU A 56 -6.24 -6.09 -25.95
C GLU A 56 -5.58 -6.75 -24.72
N GLY A 57 -6.02 -7.94 -24.32
CA GLY A 57 -5.50 -8.66 -23.16
C GLY A 57 -6.09 -8.21 -21.83
N TRP A 58 -7.17 -7.43 -21.82
CA TRP A 58 -7.84 -6.97 -20.59
C TRP A 58 -8.95 -7.92 -20.19
N VAL A 59 -9.21 -7.97 -18.88
CA VAL A 59 -10.29 -8.80 -18.33
C VAL A 59 -10.92 -8.11 -17.14
N ARG A 60 -12.23 -8.31 -16.98
CA ARG A 60 -12.92 -7.89 -15.76
C ARG A 60 -12.48 -8.79 -14.61
N TRP A 61 -12.43 -8.23 -13.41
CA TRP A 61 -12.03 -8.98 -12.23
C TRP A 61 -12.98 -8.75 -11.05
N ARG A 62 -12.89 -9.62 -10.05
CA ARG A 62 -13.64 -9.52 -8.79
C ARG A 62 -12.73 -9.66 -7.60
N MET A 63 -13.08 -8.98 -6.51
CA MET A 63 -12.44 -9.19 -5.22
C MET A 63 -12.71 -10.60 -4.69
N LEU A 64 -11.71 -11.17 -4.04
CA LEU A 64 -11.81 -12.43 -3.29
C LEU A 64 -11.43 -12.16 -1.83
N ASP A 65 -11.85 -13.02 -0.90
CA ASP A 65 -11.30 -12.98 0.45
C ASP A 65 -9.81 -13.34 0.42
N SER A 66 -9.00 -12.55 1.12
CA SER A 66 -7.56 -12.78 1.20
C SER A 66 -7.24 -13.96 2.12
N GLY A 67 -6.31 -14.80 1.68
CA GLY A 67 -5.65 -15.81 2.51
C GLY A 67 -4.36 -15.32 3.17
N VAL A 68 -3.98 -14.04 3.01
CA VAL A 68 -2.77 -13.47 3.61
C VAL A 68 -2.86 -13.48 5.13
N THR A 69 -1.88 -14.11 5.76
CA THR A 69 -1.77 -14.23 7.22
C THR A 69 -0.89 -13.13 7.81
N VAL A 70 -1.05 -12.88 9.11
CA VAL A 70 -0.16 -11.96 9.85
C VAL A 70 1.28 -12.47 9.81
N ASP A 71 1.48 -13.79 9.93
CA ASP A 71 2.81 -14.40 9.90
C ASP A 71 3.53 -14.12 8.57
N GLN A 72 2.83 -14.20 7.42
CA GLN A 72 3.42 -13.85 6.12
C GLN A 72 3.79 -12.36 6.01
N ILE A 73 3.01 -11.48 6.63
CA ILE A 73 3.32 -10.04 6.68
C ILE A 73 4.55 -9.82 7.57
N ASP A 74 4.61 -10.46 8.73
CA ASP A 74 5.73 -10.37 9.66
C ASP A 74 7.03 -10.95 9.05
N GLU A 75 6.95 -12.03 8.29
CA GLU A 75 8.07 -12.58 7.51
C GLU A 75 8.60 -11.60 6.47
N LEU A 76 7.69 -10.88 5.79
CA LEU A 76 8.07 -9.83 4.85
C LEU A 76 8.77 -8.67 5.60
N ILE A 77 8.20 -8.19 6.71
CA ILE A 77 8.80 -7.15 7.55
C ILE A 77 10.20 -7.56 7.98
N ALA A 78 10.38 -8.77 8.51
CA ALA A 78 11.67 -9.28 8.97
C ALA A 78 12.72 -9.40 7.84
N SER A 79 12.30 -9.52 6.58
CA SER A 79 13.20 -9.59 5.43
C SER A 79 13.86 -8.25 5.08
N TYR A 80 13.19 -7.13 5.37
CA TYR A 80 13.65 -5.78 4.96
C TYR A 80 13.95 -4.85 6.14
N ILE A 81 13.23 -5.01 7.25
CA ILE A 81 13.30 -4.14 8.42
C ILE A 81 13.91 -4.97 9.55
N ARG A 82 15.14 -4.65 9.94
CA ARG A 82 15.84 -5.33 11.04
C ARG A 82 15.54 -4.59 12.35
N PRO A 83 14.80 -5.19 13.30
CA PRO A 83 14.56 -4.57 14.59
C PRO A 83 15.87 -4.34 15.35
N GLY A 84 16.04 -3.15 15.94
CA GLY A 84 17.19 -2.85 16.80
C GLY A 84 18.43 -2.24 16.11
N SER A 85 18.33 -1.75 14.87
CA SER A 85 19.26 -0.73 14.39
C SER A 85 18.91 0.63 14.98
N ASP A 86 19.89 1.53 15.11
CA ASP A 86 19.72 2.87 15.70
C ASP A 86 18.60 3.71 15.02
N THR A 87 18.16 3.32 13.82
CA THR A 87 17.09 3.94 13.03
C THR A 87 15.68 3.63 13.53
N TYR A 88 15.43 2.42 14.04
CA TYR A 88 14.08 2.00 14.41
C TYR A 88 13.95 1.96 15.93
N SER A 89 12.84 2.50 16.44
CA SER A 89 12.30 2.06 17.73
C SER A 89 12.31 0.53 17.77
N SER A 90 12.66 -0.07 18.90
CA SER A 90 12.93 -1.51 19.11
C SER A 90 11.82 -2.49 18.66
N SER A 91 10.73 -2.01 18.07
CA SER A 91 9.65 -2.78 17.47
C SER A 91 8.89 -1.97 16.41
N PHE A 92 9.41 -1.89 15.18
CA PHE A 92 8.56 -1.47 14.05
C PHE A 92 7.43 -2.49 13.84
N SER A 93 6.22 -1.99 13.59
CA SER A 93 5.09 -2.79 13.13
C SER A 93 4.30 -1.97 12.12
N LEU A 94 3.70 -2.62 11.14
CA LEU A 94 2.80 -1.91 10.23
C LEU A 94 1.60 -1.35 11.01
N PRO A 95 1.00 -0.23 10.56
CA PRO A 95 -0.26 0.25 11.11
C PRO A 95 -1.35 -0.83 11.05
N PRO A 96 -2.17 -1.02 12.11
CA PRO A 96 -3.22 -2.04 12.14
C PRO A 96 -4.17 -2.01 10.95
N LEU A 97 -4.57 -0.81 10.52
CA LEU A 97 -5.46 -0.65 9.38
C LEU A 97 -4.81 -1.05 8.05
N TYR A 98 -3.50 -0.84 7.89
CA TYR A 98 -2.78 -1.30 6.71
C TYR A 98 -2.60 -2.82 6.72
N MET A 99 -2.36 -3.44 7.87
CA MET A 99 -2.36 -4.90 7.97
C MET A 99 -3.73 -5.49 7.67
N ALA A 100 -4.80 -4.81 8.07
CA ALA A 100 -6.15 -5.16 7.65
C ALA A 100 -6.31 -5.03 6.13
N TYR A 101 -5.79 -3.98 5.50
CA TYR A 101 -5.77 -3.83 4.04
C TYR A 101 -5.14 -5.03 3.34
N LEU A 102 -3.90 -5.40 3.73
CA LEU A 102 -3.17 -6.54 3.15
C LEU A 102 -3.86 -7.90 3.34
N SER A 103 -4.64 -8.06 4.42
CA SER A 103 -5.20 -9.35 4.83
C SER A 103 -6.72 -9.49 4.71
N SER A 104 -7.41 -8.52 4.08
CA SER A 104 -8.87 -8.55 3.96
C SER A 104 -9.36 -9.10 2.62
N ARG A 105 -8.80 -8.60 1.52
CA ARG A 105 -9.23 -8.95 0.15
C ARG A 105 -8.04 -9.07 -0.78
N TYR A 106 -8.13 -9.96 -1.75
CA TYR A 106 -7.36 -9.84 -2.98
C TYR A 106 -8.03 -8.76 -3.84
N VAL A 107 -7.28 -7.72 -4.16
CA VAL A 107 -7.79 -6.48 -4.76
C VAL A 107 -6.72 -5.87 -5.64
N LEU A 108 -7.12 -5.31 -6.78
CA LEU A 108 -6.24 -4.63 -7.71
C LEU A 108 -6.73 -3.19 -7.91
N ASN A 109 -5.89 -2.32 -8.47
CA ASN A 109 -6.27 -1.05 -9.08
C ASN A 109 -6.92 -0.04 -8.10
N VAL A 110 -6.34 0.12 -6.90
CA VAL A 110 -6.88 1.02 -5.86
C VAL A 110 -6.16 2.36 -5.87
N TYR A 111 -6.82 3.38 -6.42
CA TYR A 111 -6.36 4.77 -6.45
C TYR A 111 -7.14 5.66 -5.47
N LEU A 112 -6.41 6.37 -4.61
CA LEU A 112 -6.93 7.38 -3.71
C LEU A 112 -6.69 8.76 -4.28
N ARG A 113 -7.76 9.53 -4.52
CA ARG A 113 -7.70 10.85 -5.16
C ARG A 113 -8.09 11.94 -4.18
N TYR A 114 -7.16 12.86 -3.95
CA TYR A 114 -7.34 14.08 -3.16
C TYR A 114 -7.01 15.30 -4.01
N GLU A 115 -7.26 16.50 -3.48
CA GLU A 115 -6.94 17.75 -4.18
C GLU A 115 -5.43 17.84 -4.48
N GLY A 116 -5.06 17.58 -5.73
CA GLY A 116 -3.67 17.63 -6.20
C GLY A 116 -2.80 16.42 -5.82
N VAL A 117 -3.37 15.37 -5.24
CA VAL A 117 -2.63 14.17 -4.80
C VAL A 117 -3.35 12.90 -5.25
N MET A 118 -2.66 12.02 -5.95
CA MET A 118 -3.15 10.69 -6.30
C MET A 118 -2.18 9.61 -5.82
N ILE A 119 -2.69 8.68 -5.02
CA ILE A 119 -1.93 7.61 -4.38
C ILE A 119 -2.46 6.27 -4.87
N GLU A 120 -1.57 5.42 -5.35
CA GLU A 120 -1.82 4.04 -5.73
C GLU A 120 -1.42 3.10 -4.60
N LEU A 121 -2.41 2.41 -4.03
CA LEU A 121 -2.13 1.31 -3.09
C LEU A 121 -1.69 0.06 -3.86
N PRO A 122 -0.80 -0.78 -3.29
CA PRO A 122 -0.26 -1.93 -3.98
C PRO A 122 -1.35 -2.93 -4.35
N ASN A 123 -1.25 -3.51 -5.53
CA ASN A 123 -2.10 -4.62 -5.95
C ASN A 123 -1.82 -5.85 -5.10
N LEU A 124 -2.91 -6.53 -4.71
CA LEU A 124 -2.93 -7.75 -3.91
C LEU A 124 -3.58 -8.88 -4.72
N PRO A 125 -2.90 -9.44 -5.74
CA PRO A 125 -3.44 -10.57 -6.50
C PRO A 125 -3.51 -11.84 -5.65
N SER A 126 -4.38 -12.78 -6.01
CA SER A 126 -4.61 -14.03 -5.26
C SER A 126 -3.42 -15.00 -5.24
N ASP A 127 -2.58 -14.97 -6.27
CA ASP A 127 -1.48 -15.90 -6.46
C ASP A 127 -0.17 -15.43 -5.80
N TYR A 128 0.12 -14.14 -5.85
CA TYR A 128 1.28 -13.53 -5.19
C TYR A 128 0.96 -12.17 -4.55
N PRO A 129 0.16 -12.14 -3.46
CA PRO A 129 -0.48 -10.94 -2.94
C PRO A 129 0.47 -9.86 -2.42
N LEU A 130 1.65 -10.25 -1.91
CA LEU A 130 2.61 -9.28 -1.35
C LEU A 130 3.74 -8.90 -2.33
N ARG A 131 3.62 -9.29 -3.62
CA ARG A 131 4.68 -9.07 -4.62
C ARG A 131 5.00 -7.60 -4.80
N GLU A 132 4.00 -6.74 -4.97
CA GLU A 132 4.24 -5.31 -5.20
C GLU A 132 4.84 -4.62 -3.99
N LEU A 133 4.38 -4.95 -2.78
CA LEU A 133 4.99 -4.42 -1.55
C LEU A 133 6.45 -4.88 -1.41
N ARG A 134 6.74 -6.14 -1.71
CA ARG A 134 8.12 -6.67 -1.74
C ARG A 134 8.99 -5.90 -2.72
N ASN A 135 8.49 -5.66 -3.93
CA ASN A 135 9.21 -4.94 -4.97
C ASN A 135 9.45 -3.49 -4.55
N LEU A 136 8.43 -2.82 -4.03
CA LEU A 136 8.52 -1.46 -3.50
C LEU A 136 9.60 -1.36 -2.42
N TRP A 137 9.64 -2.30 -1.48
CA TRP A 137 10.66 -2.30 -0.42
C TRP A 137 12.07 -2.60 -0.95
N SER A 138 12.20 -3.51 -1.91
CA SER A 138 13.49 -3.80 -2.53
C SER A 138 14.05 -2.63 -3.34
N SER A 139 13.19 -1.84 -3.98
CA SER A 139 13.59 -0.66 -4.76
C SER A 139 14.04 0.51 -3.87
N TRP A 140 13.56 0.55 -2.63
CA TRP A 140 13.72 1.69 -1.73
C TRP A 140 14.38 1.34 -0.39
N GLU A 141 15.33 0.40 -0.39
CA GLU A 141 16.04 -0.01 0.83
C GLU A 141 16.74 1.14 1.57
N SER A 142 17.19 2.18 0.84
CA SER A 142 17.82 3.37 1.43
C SER A 142 16.83 4.17 2.27
N LEU A 143 15.60 4.39 1.77
CA LEU A 143 14.53 5.03 2.52
C LEU A 143 14.18 4.22 3.77
N ILE A 144 14.07 2.90 3.60
CA ILE A 144 13.82 1.99 4.71
C ILE A 144 14.88 2.20 5.79
N LYS A 145 16.17 2.13 5.43
CA LYS A 145 17.31 2.34 6.36
C LYS A 145 17.32 3.73 7.02
N ALA A 146 16.70 4.72 6.42
CA ALA A 146 16.53 6.07 6.95
C ALA A 146 15.24 6.27 7.77
N GLY A 147 14.45 5.21 7.98
CA GLY A 147 13.24 5.23 8.80
C GLY A 147 12.00 5.69 8.03
N TYR A 148 12.03 5.68 6.70
CA TYR A 148 10.87 5.90 5.86
C TYR A 148 10.48 4.59 5.18
N ILE A 149 9.31 4.04 5.53
CA ILE A 149 8.86 2.74 5.03
C ILE A 149 7.84 2.95 3.92
N PRO A 150 8.17 2.67 2.64
CA PRO A 150 7.22 2.79 1.55
C PRO A 150 6.02 1.86 1.73
N PHE A 151 4.84 2.28 1.34
CA PHE A 151 3.64 1.44 1.39
C PHE A 151 2.69 1.62 0.21
N ALA A 152 2.91 2.66 -0.59
CA ALA A 152 2.13 3.01 -1.76
C ALA A 152 3.02 3.80 -2.73
N SER A 153 2.53 4.04 -3.93
CA SER A 153 3.18 4.86 -4.94
C SER A 153 2.36 6.13 -5.18
N TYR A 154 3.03 7.22 -5.51
CA TYR A 154 2.37 8.35 -6.13
C TYR A 154 2.04 8.01 -7.59
N GLU A 155 0.96 8.56 -8.14
CA GLU A 155 0.55 8.38 -9.55
C GLU A 155 1.73 8.50 -10.52
N ASP A 156 1.69 7.71 -11.59
CA ASP A 156 2.73 7.58 -12.61
C ASP A 156 4.12 7.21 -12.07
N HIS A 157 4.15 6.56 -10.90
CA HIS A 157 5.38 6.19 -10.20
C HIS A 157 6.30 7.38 -9.90
N ALA A 158 5.74 8.58 -9.72
CA ALA A 158 6.48 9.80 -9.37
C ALA A 158 7.18 9.74 -8.01
N GLY A 159 7.05 8.62 -7.29
CA GLY A 159 7.88 8.25 -6.15
C GLY A 159 7.10 7.53 -5.07
N PRO A 160 7.80 7.04 -4.02
CA PRO A 160 7.19 6.27 -2.96
C PRO A 160 6.44 7.16 -1.97
N VAL A 161 5.27 6.70 -1.57
CA VAL A 161 4.55 7.19 -0.39
C VAL A 161 4.95 6.31 0.80
N CYS A 162 5.44 6.94 1.86
CA CYS A 162 6.11 6.30 2.97
C CYS A 162 5.48 6.66 4.31
N TRP A 163 5.60 5.76 5.29
CA TRP A 163 5.47 6.10 6.70
C TRP A 163 6.77 6.69 7.23
N ASP A 164 6.68 7.79 7.98
CA ASP A 164 7.79 8.27 8.81
C ASP A 164 7.79 7.61 10.18
N THR A 165 8.69 6.64 10.38
CA THR A 165 8.73 5.82 11.61
C THR A 165 9.10 6.60 12.87
N THR A 166 9.63 7.82 12.76
CA THR A 166 9.93 8.69 13.92
C THR A 166 8.69 9.35 14.51
N THR A 167 7.59 9.37 13.75
CA THR A 167 6.34 10.04 14.12
C THR A 167 5.31 9.10 14.75
N CYS A 168 5.72 7.88 15.10
CA CYS A 168 4.85 6.84 15.66
C CYS A 168 3.98 7.43 16.78
N ASN A 169 2.66 7.36 16.62
CA ASN A 169 1.71 7.87 17.59
C ASN A 169 1.03 6.69 18.31
N PRO A 170 1.39 6.38 19.57
CA PRO A 170 0.77 5.29 20.31
C PRO A 170 -0.73 5.49 20.57
N ASN A 171 -1.20 6.74 20.52
CA ASN A 171 -2.61 7.08 20.74
C ASN A 171 -3.46 6.97 19.46
N ASP A 172 -2.84 6.78 18.29
CA ASP A 172 -3.51 6.57 17.00
C ASP A 172 -3.15 5.17 16.47
N ASP A 173 -3.47 4.13 17.25
CA ASP A 173 -3.25 2.72 16.91
C ASP A 173 -1.78 2.35 16.53
N ASN A 174 -0.79 3.15 16.94
CA ASN A 174 0.62 3.05 16.50
C ASN A 174 0.81 3.27 15.00
N ASP A 175 0.04 4.19 14.41
CA ASP A 175 0.22 4.65 13.04
C ASP A 175 1.32 5.74 12.95
N TYR A 176 1.67 6.11 11.72
CA TYR A 176 2.77 7.00 11.38
C TYR A 176 2.32 8.05 10.38
N ALA A 177 2.94 9.23 10.43
CA ALA A 177 2.76 10.25 9.41
C ALA A 177 3.09 9.69 8.02
N VAL A 178 2.27 10.07 7.05
CA VAL A 178 2.41 9.70 5.64
C VAL A 178 3.12 10.85 4.92
N VAL A 179 4.24 10.53 4.28
CA VAL A 179 5.04 11.46 3.49
C VAL A 179 5.25 10.92 2.08
N TRP A 180 5.53 11.80 1.14
CA TRP A 180 5.93 11.45 -0.22
C TRP A 180 7.33 11.96 -0.52
N PHE A 181 8.07 11.19 -1.32
CA PHE A 181 9.35 11.59 -1.89
C PHE A 181 9.26 11.56 -3.40
N ASP A 182 9.74 12.63 -4.05
CA ASP A 182 9.90 12.65 -5.49
C ASP A 182 11.01 11.68 -5.91
N HIS A 183 10.70 10.78 -6.85
CA HIS A 183 11.65 9.80 -7.36
C HIS A 183 12.90 10.42 -7.99
N ASP A 184 12.80 11.60 -8.62
CA ASP A 184 13.93 12.26 -9.27
C ASP A 184 15.00 12.60 -8.23
N ILE A 185 14.57 13.12 -7.07
CA ILE A 185 15.44 13.50 -5.95
C ILE A 185 16.14 12.27 -5.34
N LEU A 186 15.47 11.11 -5.34
CA LEU A 186 16.01 9.88 -4.74
C LEU A 186 17.04 9.16 -5.62
N THR A 187 17.11 9.49 -6.92
CA THR A 187 18.00 8.81 -7.88
C THR A 187 19.39 9.42 -7.98
N GLU A 188 19.55 10.70 -7.62
CA GLU A 188 20.80 11.45 -7.86
C GLU A 188 21.92 11.11 -6.86
N ASP A 189 21.59 10.77 -5.63
CA ASP A 189 22.54 10.31 -4.62
C ASP A 189 21.79 9.37 -3.69
N ARG A 190 22.04 8.05 -3.77
CA ARG A 190 21.41 7.07 -2.85
C ARG A 190 21.62 7.55 -1.41
N PRO A 191 20.61 8.10 -0.76
CA PRO A 191 20.87 8.87 0.44
C PRO A 191 21.31 7.91 1.53
N ALA A 192 22.46 8.19 2.15
CA ALA A 192 23.07 7.28 3.09
C ALA A 192 22.47 7.42 4.49
N SER A 193 21.87 8.58 4.80
CA SER A 193 21.30 8.87 6.11
C SER A 193 19.98 9.65 6.04
N ARG A 194 19.25 9.62 7.15
CA ARG A 194 17.96 10.30 7.30
C ARG A 194 18.07 11.82 7.17
N GLU A 195 19.12 12.40 7.74
CA GLU A 195 19.37 13.86 7.74
C GLU A 195 19.51 14.39 6.31
N GLN A 196 19.99 13.56 5.38
CA GLN A 196 20.13 13.93 3.98
C GLN A 196 18.80 13.96 3.23
N ILE A 197 17.75 13.28 3.71
CA ILE A 197 16.49 13.16 2.98
C ILE A 197 15.30 13.78 3.67
N GLU A 198 15.36 14.01 4.98
CA GLU A 198 14.20 14.46 5.74
C GLU A 198 13.60 15.78 5.20
N HIS A 199 14.44 16.64 4.62
CA HIS A 199 14.02 17.90 4.01
C HIS A 199 13.31 17.74 2.65
N HIS A 200 13.40 16.55 2.05
CA HIS A 200 12.68 16.16 0.84
C HIS A 200 11.37 15.42 1.14
N ALA A 201 11.13 15.04 2.39
CA ALA A 201 9.90 14.36 2.80
C ALA A 201 8.73 15.36 2.75
N GLN A 202 7.82 15.19 1.80
CA GLN A 202 6.64 16.04 1.67
C GLN A 202 5.50 15.47 2.51
N PRO A 203 5.01 16.19 3.54
CA PRO A 203 3.93 15.69 4.39
C PRO A 203 2.61 15.63 3.63
N LEU A 204 1.92 14.49 3.71
CA LEU A 204 0.61 14.28 3.07
C LEU A 204 -0.51 14.11 4.10
N PHE A 205 -0.34 13.18 5.05
CA PHE A 205 -1.33 12.84 6.08
C PHE A 205 -0.65 12.55 7.42
N GLN A 206 -1.41 12.64 8.50
CA GLN A 206 -0.96 12.31 9.85
C GLN A 206 -0.93 10.80 10.11
N SER A 207 -1.73 10.03 9.37
CA SER A 207 -1.78 8.56 9.49
C SER A 207 -2.39 7.89 8.25
N PHE A 208 -2.13 6.59 8.05
CA PHE A 208 -2.82 5.81 7.00
C PHE A 208 -4.32 5.75 7.26
N ARG A 209 -4.71 5.68 8.55
CA ARG A 209 -6.13 5.79 8.94
C ARG A 209 -6.75 7.11 8.53
N GLU A 210 -6.11 8.24 8.81
CA GLU A 210 -6.61 9.55 8.37
C GLU A 210 -6.73 9.61 6.85
N MET A 211 -5.72 9.13 6.13
CA MET A 211 -5.73 9.07 4.67
C MET A 211 -6.98 8.33 4.13
N LEU A 212 -7.27 7.12 4.62
CA LEU A 212 -8.45 6.36 4.17
C LEU A 212 -9.79 6.95 4.61
N MET A 213 -9.85 7.60 5.78
CA MET A 213 -11.08 8.19 6.31
C MET A 213 -11.41 9.55 5.68
N ARG A 214 -10.41 10.24 5.14
CA ARG A 214 -10.63 11.50 4.44
C ARG A 214 -11.42 11.21 3.16
N SER A 215 -12.52 11.94 2.97
CA SER A 215 -13.31 11.79 1.75
C SER A 215 -12.44 12.14 0.55
N PRO A 216 -12.21 11.20 -0.39
CA PRO A 216 -11.56 11.55 -1.64
C PRO A 216 -12.40 12.62 -2.30
N SER A 217 -11.77 13.67 -2.82
CA SER A 217 -12.47 14.79 -3.43
C SER A 217 -13.40 14.24 -4.51
N SER A 218 -14.72 14.37 -4.30
CA SER A 218 -15.71 14.03 -5.31
C SER A 218 -15.37 14.83 -6.55
N THR A 219 -14.98 14.15 -7.62
CA THR A 219 -14.85 14.73 -8.96
C THR A 219 -16.19 15.39 -9.29
N ARG A 220 -16.27 16.71 -9.08
CA ARG A 220 -17.25 17.53 -9.76
C ARG A 220 -16.81 17.54 -11.22
N SER A 221 -17.48 16.67 -11.96
CA SER A 221 -17.66 16.71 -13.42
C SER A 221 -17.86 18.13 -13.95
#